data_AF-A0A9N9KF00-F1
#
_entry.id   AF-A0A9N9KF00-F1
#
_cell.length_a   1.000
_cell.length_b   1.000
_cell.length_c   1.000
_cell.angle_alpha   90.00
_cell.angle_beta   90.00
_cell.angle_gamma   90.00
#
_symmetry.space_group_name_H-M   'P 1'
#
loop_
_entity.id
_entity.type
_entity.pdbx_description
1 polymer ?
#
loop_
_entity_poly.entity_id
_entity_poly.type
_entity_poly.pdbx_seq_one_letter_code
_entity_poly.pdbx_strand_id
1 'polypeptide(L)' 'RTCVHHEMKPQPLIHHLPTDGKHLKEYYASGKLISKIALMTGGDSGISRLVAALFSLEGCEGIAI' A
#
# COMPACT_ATOMS: atom_id res chain seq x y z
N ARG A 1 -15.98 0.68 15.14
CA ARG A 1 -14.72 1.43 15.32
C ARG A 1 -14.04 1.49 13.97
N THR A 2 -14.28 2.54 13.20
CA THR A 2 -13.60 2.78 11.93
C THR A 2 -12.23 3.40 12.22
N CYS A 3 -11.20 2.94 11.54
CA CYS A 3 -9.85 3.47 11.67
C CYS A 3 -9.79 4.97 11.36
N VAL A 4 -8.90 5.70 12.04
CA VAL A 4 -8.69 7.16 11.92
C VAL A 4 -8.47 7.67 10.49
N HIS A 5 -8.07 6.78 9.57
CA HIS A 5 -7.97 7.07 8.15
C HIS A 5 -9.30 7.61 7.58
N HIS A 6 -10.45 7.11 8.01
CA HIS A 6 -11.73 7.57 7.47
C HIS A 6 -11.97 9.07 7.75
N GLU A 7 -11.38 9.58 8.83
CA GLU A 7 -11.53 10.95 9.30
C GLU A 7 -10.51 11.92 8.68
N MET A 8 -9.49 11.42 7.96
CA MET A 8 -8.48 12.25 7.32
C MET A 8 -9.05 13.01 6.10
N LYS A 9 -8.80 14.32 6.07
CA LYS A 9 -9.08 15.20 4.93
C LYS A 9 -7.78 15.95 4.58
N PRO A 10 -7.19 15.74 3.38
CA PRO A 10 -7.61 14.85 2.31
C PRO A 10 -7.44 13.36 2.66
N GLN A 11 -8.10 12.49 1.89
CA GLN A 11 -7.87 11.05 1.99
C GLN A 11 -6.42 10.72 1.58
N PRO A 12 -5.76 9.76 2.25
CA PRO A 12 -4.40 9.40 1.92
C PRO A 12 -4.34 8.72 0.55
N LEU A 13 -3.28 9.02 -0.18
CA LEU A 13 -3.02 8.47 -1.51
C LEU A 13 -2.28 7.14 -1.36
N ILE A 14 -2.76 6.12 -2.09
CA ILE A 14 -2.27 4.74 -1.94
C ILE A 14 -1.10 4.45 -2.89
N HIS A 15 -1.20 4.93 -4.13
CA HIS A 15 -0.24 4.59 -5.18
C HIS A 15 0.84 5.65 -5.41
N HIS A 16 0.89 6.69 -4.58
CA HIS A 16 1.78 7.83 -4.81
C HIS A 16 2.84 7.93 -3.72
N LEU A 17 4.11 7.97 -4.15
CA LEU A 17 5.25 8.16 -3.29
C LEU A 17 5.65 9.64 -3.23
N PRO A 18 6.05 10.16 -2.05
CA PRO A 18 6.63 11.49 -1.95
C PRO A 18 8.00 11.52 -2.64
N THR A 19 8.22 12.53 -3.46
CA THR A 19 9.53 12.88 -4.04
C THR A 19 10.07 14.13 -3.34
N ASP A 20 11.39 14.33 -3.33
CA ASP A 20 12.10 15.42 -2.63
C ASP A 20 11.56 16.84 -2.91
N GLY A 21 10.80 17.04 -3.99
CA GLY A 21 10.31 18.35 -4.45
C GLY A 21 8.83 18.67 -4.23
N LYS A 22 8.14 18.07 -3.25
CA LYS A 22 6.66 18.16 -3.06
C LYS A 22 5.82 17.52 -4.16
N HIS A 23 6.45 16.85 -5.14
CA HIS A 23 5.75 16.11 -6.16
C HIS A 23 5.46 14.69 -5.69
N LEU A 24 4.25 14.22 -5.99
CA LEU A 24 3.82 12.85 -5.77
C LEU A 24 4.00 12.09 -7.07
N LYS A 25 4.79 11.01 -7.03
CA LYS A 25 5.02 10.15 -8.20
C LYS A 25 4.28 8.83 -8.01
N GLU A 26 3.65 8.32 -9.06
CA GLU A 26 3.05 6.99 -9.04
C GLU A 26 4.10 5.91 -8.77
N TYR A 27 3.74 4.94 -7.95
CA TYR A 27 4.57 3.80 -7.59
C TYR A 27 4.79 2.92 -8.82
N TYR A 28 6.05 2.75 -9.19
CA TYR A 28 6.44 1.87 -10.27
C TYR A 28 6.99 0.56 -9.70
N ALA A 29 6.27 -0.53 -9.92
CA ALA A 29 6.67 -1.83 -9.44
C ALA A 29 7.85 -2.40 -10.24
N SER A 30 8.75 -3.08 -9.54
CA SER A 30 9.95 -3.69 -10.12
C SER A 30 9.86 -5.23 -10.19
N GLY A 31 8.77 -5.82 -9.72
CA GLY A 31 8.57 -7.28 -9.73
C GLY A 31 9.32 -8.00 -8.60
N LYS A 32 9.57 -7.33 -7.48
CA LYS A 32 10.39 -7.86 -6.38
C LYS A 32 9.74 -9.04 -5.65
N LEU A 33 8.42 -9.16 -5.73
CA LEU A 33 7.65 -10.15 -4.96
C LEU A 33 6.99 -11.21 -5.86
N ILE A 34 7.48 -11.38 -7.09
CA ILE A 34 6.99 -12.42 -8.01
C ILE A 34 7.04 -13.79 -7.32
N SER A 35 5.90 -14.50 -7.36
CA SER A 35 5.71 -15.84 -6.77
C SER A 35 6.00 -15.89 -5.25
N LYS A 36 5.75 -14.79 -4.54
CA LYS A 36 5.74 -14.75 -3.07
C LYS A 36 4.30 -14.72 -2.57
N ILE A 37 4.09 -15.25 -1.37
CA ILE A 37 2.85 -15.12 -0.62
C ILE A 37 3.14 -14.31 0.65
N ALA A 38 2.33 -13.29 0.92
CA ALA A 38 2.48 -12.43 2.09
C ALA A 38 1.35 -12.70 3.09
N LEU A 39 1.70 -12.90 4.37
CA LEU A 39 0.77 -12.91 5.49
C LEU A 39 0.94 -11.60 6.26
N MET A 40 -0.14 -10.83 6.33
CA MET A 40 -0.21 -9.55 7.02
C MET A 40 -1.23 -9.64 8.14
N THR A 41 -1.05 -8.86 9.21
CA THR A 41 -2.03 -8.75 10.29
C THR A 41 -2.52 -7.31 10.37
N GLY A 42 -3.84 -7.13 10.51
CA GLY A 42 -4.44 -5.79 10.57
C GLY A 42 -4.31 -4.99 9.27
N GLY A 43 -4.38 -5.66 8.11
CA GLY A 43 -4.30 -5.00 6.79
C GLY A 43 -5.59 -4.34 6.30
N ASP A 44 -6.57 -4.16 7.17
CA ASP A 44 -7.80 -3.43 6.90
C ASP A 44 -7.59 -1.91 6.91
N SER A 45 -6.55 -1.40 7.56
CA SER A 45 -6.37 0.04 7.78
C SER A 45 -4.94 0.57 7.65
N GLY A 46 -4.86 1.89 7.42
CA GLY A 46 -3.62 2.67 7.47
C GLY A 46 -2.50 2.12 6.60
N ILE A 47 -1.37 1.85 7.24
CA ILE A 47 -0.11 1.43 6.60
C ILE A 47 -0.23 0.03 6.02
N SER A 48 -0.87 -0.90 6.72
CA SER A 48 -0.92 -2.30 6.27
C SER A 48 -1.77 -2.46 5.00
N ARG A 49 -2.85 -1.67 4.85
CA ARG A 49 -3.62 -1.61 3.60
C ARG A 49 -2.79 -1.05 2.44
N LEU A 50 -1.97 -0.03 2.69
CA LEU A 50 -1.05 0.54 1.71
C LEU A 50 -0.03 -0.51 1.25
N VAL A 51 0.59 -1.20 2.20
CA VAL A 51 1.62 -2.21 1.92
C VAL A 51 1.03 -3.39 1.16
N ALA A 52 -0.18 -3.85 1.49
CA ALA A 52 -0.87 -4.89 0.73
C ALA A 52 -1.06 -4.48 -0.75
N ALA A 53 -1.51 -3.24 -1.00
CA ALA A 53 -1.65 -2.74 -2.37
C ALA A 53 -0.32 -2.69 -3.13
N LEU A 54 0.77 -2.23 -2.48
CA LEU A 54 2.10 -2.20 -3.10
C LEU A 54 2.66 -3.61 -3.34
N PHE A 55 2.38 -4.56 -2.44
CA PHE A 55 2.82 -5.94 -2.60
C PHE A 55 2.12 -6.61 -3.80
N SER A 56 0.83 -6.33 -4.01
CA SER A 56 0.13 -6.78 -5.22
C SER A 56 0.78 -6.22 -6.48
N LEU A 57 1.15 -4.93 -6.48
CA LEU A 57 1.84 -4.31 -7.63
C LEU A 57 3.20 -4.95 -7.90
N GLU A 58 3.92 -5.39 -6.87
CA GLU A 58 5.21 -6.09 -6.99
C GLU A 58 5.12 -7.54 -7.50
N GLY A 59 3.92 -8.04 -7.82
CA GLY A 59 3.69 -9.38 -8.37
C GLY A 59 3.53 -10.48 -7.32
N CYS A 60 3.15 -10.12 -6.09
CA CYS A 60 2.82 -11.08 -5.05
C CYS A 60 1.62 -11.95 -5.50
N GLU A 61 1.75 -13.27 -5.38
CA GLU A 61 0.76 -14.23 -5.86
C GLU A 61 -0.46 -14.32 -4.95
N GLY A 62 -0.27 -14.08 -3.66
CA GLY A 62 -1.34 -14.06 -2.68
C GLY A 62 -1.01 -13.20 -1.48
N ILE A 63 -2.03 -12.50 -0.97
CA ILE A 63 -1.94 -11.72 0.27
C ILE A 63 -3.05 -12.20 1.19
N ALA A 64 -2.66 -12.78 2.33
CA ALA A 64 -3.55 -13.10 3.43
C ALA A 64 -3.49 -11.98 4.46
N ILE A 65 -4.64 -11.49 4.91
CA ILE A 65 -4.79 -10.27 5.72
C ILE A 65 -5.63 -10.57 6.97
#